data_AF-A0A9J6P559-F1
#
_entry.id   AF-A0A9J6P559-F1
#
_cell.length_a   1.000
_cell.length_b   1.000
_cell.length_c   1.000
_cell.angle_alpha   90.00
_cell.angle_beta   90.00
_cell.angle_gamma   90.00
#
_symmetry.space_group_name_H-M   'P 1'
#
loop_
_entity.id
_entity.type
_entity.pdbx_description
1 polymer ?
#
loop_
_entity_poly.entity_id
_entity_poly.type
_entity_poly.pdbx_seq_one_letter_code
_entity_poly.pdbx_strand_id
1 'polypeptide(L)'
;MKKNNCKDKNRESYVVWRGIRRILLLINVVVTIIVGSAGIYFTYTQTKIYDKQREYMDMQLQPHFNMAILYENKNEKGIYTDNSLKIHNSGGNFYEFNCDKIVFLMVSYGNEKYMLPIKDFFKVNREYFGESDKLVFEAIGDNNNLIIDSLNNDIAQYAKNQGVSLEIKVVIFVKIGYQDIFGVDHLKYFRGNKGRLIEEEYGEKIFELHDEYIELDGNMKIRDLNSKKLIRFLEYEKKIDMNEFKELFNYEY
;
A
#
# COMPACT_ATOMS: atom_id res chain seq x y z
N MET A 1 -37.71 -45.81 -88.25
CA MET A 1 -38.13 -45.40 -86.89
C MET A 1 -36.96 -45.55 -85.92
N LYS A 2 -36.46 -44.45 -85.34
CA LYS A 2 -35.65 -44.31 -84.09
C LYS A 2 -34.71 -43.10 -84.20
N LYS A 3 -35.28 -41.91 -84.07
CA LYS A 3 -34.57 -40.70 -83.63
C LYS A 3 -35.56 -40.01 -82.72
N ASN A 4 -35.34 -40.03 -81.40
CA ASN A 4 -35.90 -39.10 -80.40
C ASN A 4 -35.49 -39.34 -78.94
N ASN A 5 -34.50 -40.20 -78.61
CA ASN A 5 -34.14 -40.47 -77.19
C ASN A 5 -32.89 -39.74 -76.64
N CYS A 6 -32.25 -38.84 -77.40
CA CYS A 6 -30.98 -38.22 -76.98
C CYS A 6 -31.12 -36.79 -76.41
N LYS A 7 -32.27 -36.12 -76.58
CA LYS A 7 -32.47 -34.75 -76.07
C LYS A 7 -32.96 -34.68 -74.62
N ASP A 8 -33.57 -35.74 -74.08
CA ASP A 8 -34.13 -35.71 -72.73
C ASP A 8 -33.10 -35.99 -71.61
N LYS A 9 -32.09 -36.84 -71.83
CA LYS A 9 -31.03 -37.11 -70.83
C LYS A 9 -30.18 -35.88 -70.46
N ASN A 10 -29.97 -34.96 -71.42
CA ASN A 10 -29.25 -33.71 -71.17
C ASN A 10 -30.10 -32.69 -70.39
N ARG A 11 -31.43 -32.75 -70.48
CA ARG A 11 -32.33 -31.90 -69.70
C ARG A 11 -32.40 -32.36 -68.24
N GLU A 12 -32.51 -33.66 -67.99
CA GLU A 12 -32.54 -34.20 -66.62
C GLU A 12 -31.24 -33.92 -65.86
N SER A 13 -30.08 -34.12 -66.51
CA SER A 13 -28.76 -33.83 -65.91
C SER A 13 -28.60 -32.35 -65.54
N TYR A 14 -29.16 -31.44 -66.35
CA TYR A 14 -29.09 -30.00 -66.10
C TYR A 14 -29.99 -29.56 -64.93
N VAL A 15 -31.16 -30.19 -64.77
CA VAL A 15 -32.09 -29.92 -63.66
C VAL A 15 -31.48 -30.40 -62.34
N VAL A 16 -30.86 -31.58 -62.32
CA VAL A 16 -30.17 -32.12 -61.14
C VAL A 16 -28.98 -31.24 -60.73
N TRP A 17 -28.14 -30.82 -61.68
CA TRP A 17 -27.04 -29.90 -61.41
C TRP A 17 -27.50 -28.52 -60.89
N ARG A 18 -28.63 -28.01 -61.41
CA ARG A 18 -29.22 -26.74 -60.94
C ARG A 18 -29.75 -26.87 -59.51
N GLY A 19 -30.30 -28.04 -59.14
CA GLY A 19 -30.73 -28.36 -57.78
C GLY A 19 -29.55 -28.44 -56.80
N ILE A 20 -28.50 -29.19 -57.15
CA ILE A 20 -27.26 -29.32 -56.35
C ILE A 20 -26.61 -27.96 -56.13
N ARG A 21 -26.54 -27.11 -57.17
CA ARG A 21 -25.97 -25.76 -57.07
C ARG A 21 -26.77 -24.85 -56.14
N ARG A 22 -28.09 -24.98 -56.09
CA ARG A 22 -28.94 -24.22 -55.15
C ARG A 22 -28.75 -24.68 -53.70
N ILE A 23 -28.61 -25.99 -53.47
CA ILE A 23 -28.33 -26.55 -52.14
C ILE A 23 -26.96 -26.08 -51.63
N LEU A 24 -25.92 -26.12 -52.49
CA LEU A 24 -24.59 -25.60 -52.16
C LEU A 24 -24.60 -24.10 -51.81
N LEU A 25 -25.38 -23.29 -52.52
CA LEU A 25 -25.55 -21.87 -52.21
C LEU A 25 -26.21 -21.65 -50.84
N LEU A 26 -27.24 -22.43 -50.52
CA LEU A 26 -27.90 -22.35 -49.20
C LEU A 26 -26.95 -22.77 -48.07
N ILE A 27 -26.17 -23.83 -48.27
CA ILE A 27 -25.16 -24.27 -47.29
C ILE A 27 -24.11 -23.18 -47.07
N ASN A 28 -23.60 -22.56 -48.14
CA ASN A 28 -22.63 -21.47 -48.03
C ASN A 28 -23.20 -20.28 -47.24
N VAL A 29 -24.44 -19.88 -47.49
CA VAL A 29 -25.10 -18.80 -46.73
C VAL A 29 -25.19 -19.14 -45.24
N VAL A 30 -25.61 -20.36 -44.90
CA VAL A 30 -25.71 -20.81 -43.49
C VAL A 30 -24.33 -20.81 -42.82
N VAL A 31 -23.30 -21.33 -43.49
CA VAL A 31 -21.92 -21.33 -42.98
C VAL A 31 -21.41 -19.90 -42.77
N THR A 32 -21.66 -18.98 -43.72
CA THR A 32 -21.27 -17.57 -43.57
C THR A 32 -21.95 -16.90 -42.38
N ILE A 33 -23.24 -17.19 -42.11
CA ILE A 33 -23.94 -16.66 -40.95
C ILE A 33 -23.34 -17.22 -39.64
N ILE A 34 -23.07 -18.53 -39.59
CA ILE A 34 -22.46 -19.16 -38.41
C ILE A 34 -21.08 -18.56 -38.13
N VAL A 35 -20.22 -18.48 -39.16
CA VAL A 35 -18.88 -17.90 -39.04
C VAL A 35 -18.95 -16.41 -38.65
N GLY A 36 -19.90 -15.66 -39.21
CA GLY A 36 -20.13 -14.25 -38.84
C GLY A 36 -20.55 -14.09 -37.39
N SER A 37 -21.50 -14.90 -36.91
CA SER A 37 -21.97 -14.86 -35.52
C SER A 37 -20.88 -15.27 -34.52
N ALA A 38 -20.08 -16.28 -34.84
CA ALA A 38 -18.92 -16.68 -34.06
C ALA A 38 -17.85 -15.56 -34.05
N GLY A 39 -17.66 -14.87 -35.17
CA GLY A 39 -16.79 -13.70 -35.28
C GLY A 39 -17.19 -12.58 -34.32
N ILE A 40 -18.48 -12.21 -34.30
CA ILE A 40 -19.01 -11.17 -33.39
C ILE A 40 -18.80 -11.58 -31.92
N TYR A 41 -19.13 -12.82 -31.57
CA TYR A 41 -18.93 -13.34 -30.22
C TYR A 41 -17.46 -13.33 -29.81
N PHE A 42 -16.58 -13.73 -30.72
CA PHE A 42 -15.14 -13.74 -30.50
C PHE A 42 -14.56 -12.33 -30.34
N THR A 43 -15.02 -11.36 -31.14
CA THR A 43 -14.65 -9.95 -30.97
C THR A 43 -15.06 -9.43 -29.59
N TYR A 44 -16.27 -9.74 -29.12
CA TYR A 44 -16.72 -9.31 -27.79
C TYR A 44 -15.87 -9.89 -26.65
N THR A 45 -15.52 -11.19 -26.72
CA THR A 45 -14.66 -11.81 -25.70
C THR A 45 -13.23 -11.26 -25.77
N GLN A 46 -12.70 -10.99 -26.95
CA GLN A 46 -11.42 -10.32 -27.12
C GLN A 46 -11.41 -8.92 -26.48
N THR A 47 -12.42 -8.08 -26.72
CA THR A 47 -12.52 -6.76 -26.09
C THR A 47 -12.48 -6.85 -24.56
N LYS A 48 -13.24 -7.78 -23.97
CA LYS A 48 -13.21 -8.00 -22.52
C LYS A 48 -11.85 -8.45 -22.00
N ILE A 49 -11.11 -9.24 -22.77
CA ILE A 49 -9.74 -9.65 -22.42
C ILE A 49 -8.79 -8.46 -22.50
N TYR A 50 -8.90 -7.62 -23.53
CA TYR A 50 -8.11 -6.40 -23.67
C TYR A 50 -8.35 -5.43 -22.52
N ASP A 51 -9.60 -5.22 -22.11
CA ASP A 51 -9.93 -4.34 -20.99
C ASP A 51 -9.27 -4.82 -19.70
N LYS A 52 -9.34 -6.12 -19.41
CA LYS A 52 -8.66 -6.71 -18.25
C LYS A 52 -7.14 -6.62 -18.36
N GLN A 53 -6.58 -6.86 -19.54
CA GLN A 53 -5.13 -6.74 -19.74
C GLN A 53 -4.67 -5.30 -19.52
N ARG A 54 -5.44 -4.32 -19.97
CA ARG A 54 -5.17 -2.91 -19.70
C ARG A 54 -5.22 -2.61 -18.21
N GLU A 55 -6.24 -3.09 -17.50
CA GLU A 55 -6.35 -2.95 -16.05
C GLU A 55 -5.11 -3.54 -15.33
N TYR A 56 -4.66 -4.74 -15.72
CA TYR A 56 -3.43 -5.33 -15.17
C TYR A 56 -2.18 -4.55 -15.52
N MET A 57 -2.07 -4.01 -16.73
CA MET A 57 -0.95 -3.15 -17.12
C MET A 57 -0.94 -1.85 -16.31
N ASP A 58 -2.10 -1.23 -16.13
CA ASP A 58 -2.25 0.00 -15.35
C ASP A 58 -1.84 -0.25 -13.89
N MET A 59 -2.25 -1.38 -13.28
CA MET A 59 -1.79 -1.78 -11.95
C MET A 59 -0.28 -2.02 -11.88
N GLN A 60 0.33 -2.65 -12.90
CA GLN A 60 1.77 -2.89 -12.94
C GLN A 60 2.60 -1.60 -13.08
N LEU A 61 2.00 -0.55 -13.66
CA LEU A 61 2.62 0.75 -13.83
C LEU A 61 2.49 1.64 -12.59
N GLN A 62 1.76 1.20 -11.55
CA GLN A 62 1.66 1.97 -10.31
C GLN A 62 2.92 1.84 -9.46
N PRO A 63 3.34 2.94 -8.79
CA PRO A 63 4.39 2.89 -7.78
C PRO A 63 4.01 1.96 -6.61
N HIS A 64 4.98 1.14 -6.19
CA HIS A 64 4.84 0.23 -5.06
C HIS A 64 5.89 0.59 -4.00
N PHE A 65 5.45 1.20 -2.91
CA PHE A 65 6.35 1.64 -1.85
C PHE A 65 6.54 0.57 -0.79
N ASN A 66 7.80 0.19 -0.55
CA ASN A 66 8.21 -0.72 0.50
C ASN A 66 9.00 0.06 1.56
N MET A 67 8.67 -0.18 2.81
CA MET A 67 9.24 0.54 3.95
C MET A 67 10.02 -0.39 4.86
N ALA A 68 11.16 0.10 5.34
CA ALA A 68 11.90 -0.57 6.40
C ALA A 68 12.48 0.43 7.37
N ILE A 69 12.44 0.07 8.66
CA ILE A 69 13.29 0.70 9.67
C ILE A 69 14.55 -0.15 9.81
N LEU A 70 15.71 0.48 9.59
CA LEU A 70 17.02 -0.15 9.72
C LEU A 70 17.75 0.41 10.94
N TYR A 71 18.47 -0.46 11.63
CA TYR A 71 19.36 -0.07 12.71
C TYR A 71 20.74 0.30 12.13
N GLU A 72 21.17 1.53 12.37
CA GLU A 72 22.40 2.11 11.84
C GLU A 72 23.34 2.52 12.98
N ASN A 73 24.62 2.70 12.63
CA ASN A 73 25.71 3.15 13.51
C ASN A 73 25.87 2.33 14.80
N LYS A 74 26.89 1.46 14.84
CA LYS A 74 27.24 0.74 16.07
C LYS A 74 28.20 1.55 16.91
N ASN A 75 27.92 1.66 18.21
CA ASN A 75 28.89 2.18 19.17
C ASN A 75 30.02 1.16 19.44
N GLU A 76 31.01 1.55 20.24
CA GLU A 76 32.14 0.70 20.64
C GLU A 76 31.71 -0.60 21.34
N LYS A 77 30.50 -0.64 21.91
CA LYS A 77 29.90 -1.81 22.56
C LYS A 77 29.08 -2.69 21.60
N GLY A 78 29.05 -2.35 20.31
CA GLY A 78 28.30 -3.09 19.29
C GLY A 78 26.79 -2.81 19.26
N ILE A 79 26.31 -1.83 20.05
CA ILE A 79 24.90 -1.45 20.13
C ILE A 79 24.61 -0.43 19.03
N TYR A 80 23.52 -0.64 18.27
CA TYR A 80 23.06 0.33 17.28
C TYR A 80 22.51 1.59 17.96
N THR A 81 23.00 2.76 17.56
CA THR A 81 22.61 4.03 18.15
C THR A 81 21.46 4.69 17.43
N ASP A 82 21.34 4.44 16.12
CA ASP A 82 20.42 5.17 15.25
C ASP A 82 19.43 4.23 14.56
N ASN A 83 18.22 4.72 14.33
CA ASN A 83 17.23 4.11 13.45
C ASN A 83 17.05 5.00 12.22
N SER A 84 17.06 4.39 11.03
CA SER A 84 16.72 5.04 9.77
C SER A 84 15.45 4.43 9.17
N LEU A 85 14.54 5.29 8.70
CA LEU A 85 13.38 4.91 7.91
C LEU A 85 13.77 5.02 6.43
N LYS A 86 13.64 3.93 5.68
CA LYS A 86 13.91 3.89 4.24
C LYS A 86 12.68 3.45 3.48
N ILE A 87 12.34 4.20 2.43
CA ILE A 87 11.23 3.91 1.54
C ILE A 87 11.80 3.66 0.14
N HIS A 88 11.50 2.50 -0.42
CA HIS A 88 11.90 2.10 -1.76
C HIS A 88 10.66 2.02 -2.65
N ASN A 89 10.75 2.52 -3.88
CA ASN A 89 9.74 2.23 -4.90
C ASN A 89 10.20 1.01 -5.69
N SER A 90 9.42 -0.07 -5.69
CA SER A 90 9.64 -1.26 -6.54
C SER A 90 8.56 -1.42 -7.61
N GLY A 91 7.78 -0.37 -7.87
CA GLY A 91 6.73 -0.34 -8.89
C GLY A 91 7.09 0.60 -10.02
N GLY A 92 6.08 1.10 -10.73
CA GLY A 92 6.26 2.05 -11.81
C GLY A 92 6.74 3.43 -11.35
N ASN A 93 7.02 4.29 -12.33
CA ASN A 93 7.50 5.65 -12.10
C ASN A 93 6.39 6.57 -11.54
N PHE A 94 6.79 7.70 -10.97
CA PHE A 94 5.92 8.78 -10.50
C PHE A 94 6.54 10.13 -10.86
N TYR A 95 5.72 11.19 -10.92
CA TYR A 95 6.18 12.54 -11.22
C TYR A 95 6.46 13.37 -9.97
N GLU A 96 5.55 13.30 -9.00
CA GLU A 96 5.65 14.03 -7.73
C GLU A 96 5.68 13.04 -6.57
N PHE A 97 6.38 13.41 -5.49
CA PHE A 97 6.49 12.62 -4.28
C PHE A 97 6.62 13.54 -3.07
N ASN A 98 5.80 13.27 -2.05
CA ASN A 98 5.89 13.86 -0.72
C ASN A 98 5.78 12.75 0.32
N CYS A 99 6.55 12.84 1.39
CA CYS A 99 6.54 11.90 2.50
C CYS A 99 6.52 12.61 3.84
N ASP A 100 5.38 12.51 4.53
CA ASP A 100 5.22 12.93 5.91
C ASP A 100 5.30 11.73 6.85
N LYS A 101 5.79 11.97 8.07
CA LYS A 101 5.98 10.91 9.07
C LYS A 101 5.75 11.44 10.47
N ILE A 102 5.11 10.63 11.27
CA ILE A 102 4.79 10.91 12.66
C ILE A 102 5.16 9.70 13.51
N VAL A 103 5.58 9.97 14.75
CA VAL A 103 6.08 8.93 15.65
C VAL A 103 5.36 9.06 16.97
N PHE A 104 4.89 7.92 17.49
CA PHE A 104 4.30 7.82 18.82
C PHE A 104 5.12 6.88 19.69
N LEU A 105 5.23 7.21 20.98
CA LEU A 105 5.56 6.27 22.02
C LEU A 105 4.27 5.67 22.55
N MET A 106 4.04 4.39 22.28
CA MET A 106 2.98 3.64 22.94
C MET A 106 3.50 3.17 24.30
N VAL A 107 2.76 3.45 25.36
CA VAL A 107 3.08 3.07 26.73
C VAL A 107 1.96 2.18 27.27
N SER A 108 2.27 0.94 27.60
CA SER A 108 1.35 0.02 28.27
C SER A 108 1.61 0.07 29.77
N TYR A 109 0.67 0.54 30.58
CA TYR A 109 0.77 0.61 32.03
C TYR A 109 -0.40 -0.15 32.68
N GLY A 110 -0.11 -1.30 33.29
CA GLY A 110 -1.15 -2.23 33.74
C GLY A 110 -2.03 -2.69 32.55
N ASN A 111 -3.33 -2.42 32.62
CA ASN A 111 -4.30 -2.73 31.55
C ASN A 111 -4.55 -1.54 30.61
N GLU A 112 -3.93 -0.40 30.87
CA GLU A 112 -4.12 0.82 30.11
C GLU A 112 -3.00 0.96 29.09
N LYS A 113 -3.34 1.54 27.95
CA LYS A 113 -2.38 1.93 26.92
C LYS A 113 -2.50 3.43 26.71
N TYR A 114 -1.38 4.06 26.40
CA TYR A 114 -1.29 5.49 26.13
C TYR A 114 -0.45 5.68 24.88
N MET A 115 -0.75 6.71 24.09
CA MET A 115 0.11 7.15 23.01
C MET A 115 0.58 8.57 23.29
N LEU A 116 1.86 8.79 23.01
CA LEU A 116 2.53 10.05 23.23
C LEU A 116 3.26 10.45 21.95
N PRO A 117 2.86 11.53 21.26
CA PRO A 117 3.57 11.97 20.07
C PRO A 117 5.01 12.36 20.41
N ILE A 118 5.96 11.88 19.60
CA ILE A 118 7.39 12.16 19.74
C ILE A 118 7.86 13.01 18.57
N LYS A 119 8.38 14.19 18.88
CA LYS A 119 9.02 15.06 17.89
C LYS A 119 10.50 14.75 17.70
N ASP A 120 11.00 15.13 16.53
CA ASP A 120 12.41 15.07 16.17
C ASP A 120 13.01 13.65 16.26
N PHE A 121 12.18 12.59 16.19
CA PHE A 121 12.62 11.21 16.24
C PHE A 121 13.55 10.85 15.06
N PHE A 122 13.20 11.35 13.87
CA PHE A 122 14.09 11.43 12.73
C PHE A 122 14.49 12.89 12.51
N LYS A 123 15.78 13.14 12.37
CA LYS A 123 16.34 14.49 12.32
C LYS A 123 16.69 14.95 10.91
N VAL A 124 17.15 14.02 10.08
CA VAL A 124 17.56 14.29 8.71
C VAL A 124 16.59 13.60 7.77
N ASN A 125 16.05 14.34 6.79
CA ASN A 125 15.22 13.79 5.72
C ASN A 125 15.95 13.97 4.39
N ARG A 126 15.91 12.96 3.55
CA ARG A 126 16.46 12.97 2.20
C ARG A 126 15.44 12.38 1.25
N GLU A 127 15.13 13.13 0.22
CA GLU A 127 14.31 12.68 -0.89
C GLU A 127 15.20 12.37 -2.09
N TYR A 128 14.94 11.24 -2.71
CA TYR A 128 15.66 10.77 -3.88
C TYR A 128 14.65 10.71 -5.02
N PHE A 129 14.81 11.63 -5.96
CA PHE A 129 14.01 11.62 -7.17
C PHE A 129 14.56 10.58 -8.14
N GLY A 130 13.64 9.85 -8.78
CA GLY A 130 13.92 9.24 -10.07
C GLY A 130 14.09 7.73 -10.03
N GLU A 131 13.12 7.10 -10.70
CA GLU A 131 13.11 5.74 -11.25
C GLU A 131 12.61 4.63 -10.32
N SER A 132 11.91 3.68 -10.94
CA SER A 132 11.55 2.37 -10.37
C SER A 132 12.78 1.66 -9.77
N ASP A 133 12.53 0.83 -8.76
CA ASP A 133 13.51 0.00 -8.04
C ASP A 133 14.60 0.76 -7.29
N LYS A 134 14.28 1.94 -6.74
CA LYS A 134 15.22 2.76 -5.97
C LYS A 134 14.68 3.22 -4.63
N LEU A 135 15.63 3.58 -3.76
CA LEU A 135 15.35 4.37 -2.56
C LEU A 135 14.78 5.72 -3.02
N VAL A 136 13.62 6.09 -2.48
CA VAL A 136 12.93 7.36 -2.79
C VAL A 136 12.91 8.30 -1.61
N PHE A 137 13.03 7.76 -0.39
CA PHE A 137 13.05 8.56 0.83
C PHE A 137 13.88 7.88 1.92
N GLU A 138 14.67 8.68 2.64
CA GLU A 138 15.41 8.28 3.82
C GLU A 138 15.21 9.31 4.94
N ALA A 139 14.80 8.85 6.12
CA ALA A 139 14.80 9.67 7.32
C ALA A 139 15.70 9.04 8.38
N ILE A 140 16.71 9.77 8.84
CA ILE A 140 17.76 9.28 9.74
C ILE A 140 17.57 9.86 11.13
N GLY A 141 17.59 8.99 12.14
CA GLY A 141 17.63 9.35 13.55
C GLY A 141 18.97 9.93 13.99
N ASP A 142 19.01 10.42 15.22
CA ASP A 142 20.24 10.84 15.88
C ASP A 142 20.19 10.38 17.34
N ASN A 143 20.88 9.27 17.62
CA ASN A 143 20.87 8.53 18.87
C ASN A 143 19.47 8.10 19.35
N ASN A 144 18.49 8.07 18.45
CA ASN A 144 17.10 7.78 18.79
C ASN A 144 16.94 6.35 19.31
N ASN A 145 17.63 5.36 18.73
CA ASN A 145 17.59 4.00 19.22
C ASN A 145 18.24 3.88 20.61
N LEU A 146 19.37 4.56 20.82
CA LEU A 146 20.06 4.58 22.11
C LEU A 146 19.19 5.21 23.21
N ILE A 147 18.47 6.29 22.90
CA ILE A 147 17.54 6.94 23.84
C ILE A 147 16.41 5.99 24.22
N ILE A 148 15.80 5.31 23.23
CA ILE A 148 14.73 4.35 23.48
C ILE A 148 15.22 3.14 24.28
N ASP A 149 16.43 2.65 24.00
CA ASP A 149 17.05 1.56 24.77
C ASP A 149 17.33 1.97 26.23
N SER A 150 17.90 3.16 26.44
CA SER A 150 18.09 3.70 27.79
C SER A 150 16.77 3.86 28.54
N LEU A 151 15.74 4.36 27.85
CA LEU A 151 14.42 4.54 28.43
C LEU A 151 13.77 3.21 28.83
N ASN A 152 13.88 2.18 27.99
CA ASN A 152 13.41 0.82 28.29
C ASN A 152 14.06 0.27 29.56
N ASN A 153 15.38 0.43 29.69
CA ASN A 153 16.13 -0.02 30.85
C ASN A 153 15.67 0.69 32.14
N ASP A 154 15.54 2.01 32.12
CA ASP A 154 15.08 2.79 33.26
C ASP A 154 13.65 2.42 33.69
N ILE A 155 12.76 2.27 32.70
CA ILE A 155 11.36 1.93 32.92
C ILE A 155 11.22 0.52 33.49
N ALA A 156 11.98 -0.45 32.99
CA ALA A 156 11.98 -1.80 33.52
C ALA A 156 12.41 -1.83 35.01
N GLN A 157 13.38 -0.99 35.39
CA GLN A 157 13.78 -0.84 36.79
C GLN A 157 12.67 -0.19 37.63
N TYR A 158 12.05 0.87 37.14
CA TYR A 158 10.91 1.50 37.83
C TYR A 158 9.75 0.51 38.02
N ALA A 159 9.38 -0.21 36.97
CA ALA A 159 8.32 -1.20 36.96
C ALA A 159 8.56 -2.29 38.03
N LYS A 160 9.79 -2.81 38.09
CA LYS A 160 10.23 -3.77 39.09
C LYS A 160 10.13 -3.22 40.52
N ASN A 161 10.53 -1.97 40.72
CA ASN A 161 10.53 -1.34 42.04
C ASN A 161 9.10 -1.03 42.54
N GLN A 162 8.19 -0.69 41.64
CA GLN A 162 6.78 -0.39 41.97
C GLN A 162 5.87 -1.62 41.94
N GLY A 163 6.35 -2.76 41.45
CA GLY A 163 5.52 -3.96 41.30
C GLY A 163 4.42 -3.81 40.25
N VAL A 164 4.66 -3.02 39.21
CA VAL A 164 3.71 -2.72 38.12
C VAL A 164 4.20 -3.26 36.78
N SER A 165 3.27 -3.53 35.86
CA SER A 165 3.61 -3.85 34.47
C SER A 165 3.71 -2.56 33.66
N LEU A 166 4.86 -2.29 33.07
CA LEU A 166 5.10 -1.12 32.22
C LEU A 166 5.95 -1.52 31.01
N GLU A 167 5.45 -1.25 29.81
CA GLU A 167 6.12 -1.53 28.53
C GLU A 167 6.04 -0.28 27.64
N ILE A 168 7.09 -0.02 26.85
CA ILE A 168 7.06 1.01 25.83
C ILE A 168 7.36 0.44 24.45
N LYS A 169 6.73 1.01 23.42
CA LYS A 169 6.95 0.64 22.02
C LYS A 169 6.86 1.87 21.13
N VAL A 170 7.81 2.00 20.21
CA VAL A 170 7.75 3.04 19.18
C VAL A 170 6.83 2.60 18.05
N VAL A 171 5.89 3.46 17.67
CA VAL A 171 4.98 3.26 16.54
C VAL A 171 5.18 4.40 15.56
N ILE A 172 5.40 4.05 14.29
CA ILE A 172 5.67 5.02 13.23
C ILE A 172 4.55 4.95 12.21
N PHE A 173 4.05 6.11 11.81
CA PHE A 173 3.11 6.27 10.71
C PHE A 173 3.73 7.14 9.64
N VAL A 174 3.43 6.82 8.39
CA VAL A 174 3.97 7.52 7.23
C VAL A 174 2.86 7.76 6.23
N LYS A 175 2.80 8.97 5.71
CA LYS A 175 1.88 9.43 4.68
C LYS A 175 2.70 9.71 3.42
N ILE A 176 2.39 9.00 2.34
CA ILE A 176 3.05 9.16 1.05
C ILE A 176 2.02 9.73 0.08
N GLY A 177 2.27 10.95 -0.40
CA GLY A 177 1.56 11.54 -1.52
C GLY A 177 2.41 11.39 -2.79
N TYR A 178 1.81 10.99 -3.90
CA TYR A 178 2.52 10.92 -5.18
C TYR A 178 1.58 11.13 -6.37
N GLN A 179 2.13 11.60 -7.48
CA GLN A 179 1.42 11.67 -8.75
C GLN A 179 1.90 10.57 -9.70
N ASP A 180 0.99 9.77 -10.22
CA ASP A 180 1.33 8.67 -11.14
C ASP A 180 1.66 9.16 -12.57
N ILE A 181 2.08 8.24 -13.44
CA ILE A 181 2.41 8.54 -14.85
C ILE A 181 1.22 9.05 -15.67
N PHE A 182 -0.01 8.91 -15.17
CA PHE A 182 -1.23 9.39 -15.81
C PHE A 182 -1.66 10.76 -15.27
N GLY A 183 -0.91 11.34 -14.33
CA GLY A 183 -1.21 12.62 -13.71
C GLY A 183 -2.29 12.54 -12.62
N VAL A 184 -2.56 11.34 -12.08
CA VAL A 184 -3.50 11.16 -10.97
C VAL A 184 -2.74 11.21 -9.65
N ASP A 185 -3.25 12.02 -8.72
CA ASP A 185 -2.70 12.12 -7.37
C ASP A 185 -3.22 10.98 -6.49
N HIS A 186 -2.32 10.38 -5.73
CA HIS A 186 -2.60 9.28 -4.82
C HIS A 186 -2.07 9.61 -3.43
N LEU A 187 -2.81 9.15 -2.42
CA LEU A 187 -2.43 9.26 -1.02
C LEU A 187 -2.44 7.89 -0.38
N LYS A 188 -1.32 7.50 0.23
CA LYS A 188 -1.17 6.19 0.90
C LYS A 188 -0.62 6.36 2.29
N TYR A 189 -1.17 5.59 3.22
CA TYR A 189 -0.78 5.60 4.62
C TYR A 189 -0.18 4.26 5.02
N PHE A 190 0.88 4.30 5.82
CA PHE A 190 1.62 3.13 6.26
C PHE A 190 1.85 3.17 7.76
N ARG A 191 1.86 1.99 8.38
CA ARG A 191 2.11 1.81 9.83
C ARG A 191 3.20 0.78 10.10
N GLY A 192 4.04 1.09 11.08
CA GLY A 192 4.98 0.17 11.71
C GLY A 192 6.26 -0.07 10.91
N ASN A 193 7.13 -0.93 11.44
CA ASN A 193 8.52 -1.05 10.98
C ASN A 193 8.69 -1.62 9.57
N LYS A 194 7.67 -2.30 9.05
CA LYS A 194 7.63 -2.89 7.69
C LYS A 194 6.72 -2.12 6.74
N GLY A 195 6.13 -0.99 7.17
CA GLY A 195 5.13 -0.23 6.43
C GLY A 195 3.95 -1.07 5.96
N ARG A 196 3.12 -1.54 6.90
CA ARG A 196 1.83 -2.13 6.54
C ARG A 196 0.94 -1.02 6.01
N LEU A 197 0.39 -1.18 4.81
CA LEU A 197 -0.60 -0.27 4.25
C LEU A 197 -1.84 -0.24 5.17
N ILE A 198 -2.34 0.96 5.46
CA ILE A 198 -3.56 1.18 6.24
C ILE A 198 -4.58 1.95 5.41
N GLU A 199 -5.85 1.89 5.81
CA GLU A 199 -6.94 2.62 5.14
C GLU A 199 -6.73 4.14 5.24
N GLU A 200 -7.18 4.85 4.19
CA GLU A 200 -6.94 6.28 4.02
C GLU A 200 -7.61 7.11 5.12
N GLU A 201 -8.91 6.89 5.36
CA GLU A 201 -9.69 7.54 6.42
C GLU A 201 -9.04 7.35 7.80
N TYR A 202 -8.53 6.15 8.06
CA TYR A 202 -7.84 5.85 9.30
C TYR A 202 -6.49 6.58 9.41
N GLY A 203 -5.72 6.60 8.33
CA GLY A 203 -4.45 7.32 8.26
C GLY A 203 -4.62 8.82 8.47
N GLU A 204 -5.60 9.43 7.81
CA GLU A 204 -5.94 10.85 7.95
C GLU A 204 -6.22 11.21 9.40
N LYS A 205 -7.13 10.47 10.05
CA LYS A 205 -7.50 10.72 11.44
C LYS A 205 -6.31 10.65 12.40
N ILE A 206 -5.37 9.73 12.18
CA ILE A 206 -4.15 9.66 13.03
C ILE A 206 -3.28 10.90 12.85
N PHE A 207 -3.09 11.37 11.62
CA PHE A 207 -2.28 12.56 11.35
C PHE A 207 -2.95 13.82 11.92
N GLU A 208 -4.27 13.95 11.81
CA GLU A 208 -5.02 15.07 12.42
C GLU A 208 -4.88 15.08 13.94
N LEU A 209 -5.09 13.93 14.59
CA LEU A 209 -4.93 13.80 16.05
C LEU A 209 -3.50 14.12 16.48
N HIS A 210 -2.50 13.65 15.74
CA HIS A 210 -1.11 13.95 16.02
C HIS A 210 -0.84 15.46 16.06
N ASP A 211 -1.36 16.20 15.08
CA ASP A 211 -1.16 17.64 14.95
C ASP A 211 -1.88 18.40 16.08
N GLU A 212 -3.11 18.00 16.42
CA GLU A 212 -3.87 18.56 17.55
C GLU A 212 -3.12 18.38 18.90
N TYR A 213 -2.61 17.18 19.18
CA TYR A 213 -1.91 16.91 20.44
C TYR A 213 -0.59 17.66 20.58
N ILE A 214 0.10 17.85 19.47
CA ILE A 214 1.33 18.64 19.42
C ILE A 214 1.09 20.11 19.77
N GLU A 215 -0.05 20.66 19.37
CA GLU A 215 -0.43 22.04 19.67
C GLU A 215 -0.82 22.23 21.14
N LEU A 216 -1.43 21.21 21.76
CA LEU A 216 -2.02 21.29 23.10
C LEU A 216 -1.05 21.02 24.27
N ASP A 217 -0.28 19.93 24.25
CA ASP A 217 0.35 19.40 25.48
C ASP A 217 1.89 19.49 25.50
N GLY A 218 2.45 20.25 24.55
CA GLY A 218 3.87 20.54 24.53
C GLY A 218 4.70 19.46 23.84
N ASN A 219 5.65 19.96 23.06
CA ASN A 219 6.51 19.19 22.17
C ASN A 219 7.41 18.20 22.92
N MET A 220 6.99 16.96 23.16
CA MET A 220 7.92 15.95 23.67
C MET A 220 8.90 15.55 22.56
N LYS A 221 10.10 16.16 22.60
CA LYS A 221 11.19 15.81 21.70
C LYS A 221 11.87 14.53 22.18
N ILE A 222 12.31 13.69 21.25
CA ILE A 222 13.03 12.45 21.60
C ILE A 222 14.25 12.71 22.49
N ARG A 223 15.00 13.79 22.26
CA ARG A 223 16.19 14.15 23.05
C ARG A 223 15.89 14.53 24.48
N ASP A 224 14.67 14.98 24.71
CA ASP A 224 14.17 15.41 26.00
C ASP A 224 13.52 14.27 26.79
N LEU A 225 13.27 13.14 26.14
CA LEU A 225 12.58 11.98 26.69
C LEU A 225 13.49 11.26 27.70
N ASN A 226 12.97 11.07 28.91
CA ASN A 226 13.58 10.25 29.94
C ASN A 226 12.48 9.64 30.83
N SER A 227 12.87 8.64 31.62
CA SER A 227 11.97 7.89 32.49
C SER A 227 11.19 8.79 33.44
N LYS A 228 11.83 9.79 34.06
CA LYS A 228 11.17 10.74 34.96
C LYS A 228 10.07 11.55 34.28
N LYS A 229 10.32 12.06 33.06
CA LYS A 229 9.31 12.79 32.29
C LYS A 229 8.17 11.87 31.87
N LEU A 230 8.47 10.66 31.44
CA LEU A 230 7.44 9.70 31.06
C LEU A 230 6.56 9.30 32.25
N ILE A 231 7.15 9.02 33.41
CA ILE A 231 6.39 8.68 34.62
C ILE A 231 5.50 9.87 35.03
N ARG A 232 6.04 11.09 34.99
CA ARG A 232 5.24 12.29 35.27
C ARG A 232 4.07 12.46 34.30
N PHE A 233 4.29 12.18 33.00
CA PHE A 233 3.23 12.15 32.00
C PHE A 233 2.12 11.16 32.39
N LEU A 234 2.49 9.93 32.77
CA LEU A 234 1.54 8.88 33.19
C LEU A 234 0.76 9.25 34.46
N GLU A 235 1.39 9.98 35.39
CA GLU A 235 0.82 10.34 36.70
C GLU A 235 -0.03 11.63 36.66
N TYR A 236 0.29 12.61 35.82
CA TYR A 236 -0.24 13.98 35.95
C TYR A 236 -0.88 14.61 34.69
N GLU A 237 -0.58 14.15 33.48
CA GLU A 237 -1.05 14.83 32.26
C GLU A 237 -2.39 14.30 31.75
N LYS A 238 -3.11 15.14 30.98
CA LYS A 238 -4.34 14.76 30.29
C LYS A 238 -3.96 13.69 29.28
N LYS A 239 -4.16 12.44 29.70
CA LYS A 239 -3.96 11.26 28.87
C LYS A 239 -4.75 11.43 27.57
N ILE A 240 -4.10 11.15 26.44
CA ILE A 240 -4.82 10.64 25.28
C ILE A 240 -5.47 9.34 25.77
N ASP A 241 -6.74 9.40 26.14
CA ASP A 241 -7.44 8.19 26.51
C ASP A 241 -7.51 7.33 25.26
N MET A 242 -6.85 6.16 25.32
CA MET A 242 -6.90 5.19 24.25
C MET A 242 -8.34 4.81 23.91
N ASN A 243 -9.38 5.13 24.68
CA ASN A 243 -10.77 5.02 24.25
C ASN A 243 -11.07 5.72 22.90
N GLU A 244 -10.48 6.89 22.60
CA GLU A 244 -10.62 7.53 21.27
C GLU A 244 -9.87 6.78 20.16
N PHE A 245 -8.86 5.99 20.54
CA PHE A 245 -8.05 5.14 19.67
C PHE A 245 -8.42 3.65 19.75
N LYS A 246 -9.34 3.21 20.61
CA LYS A 246 -9.61 1.79 20.90
C LYS A 246 -10.31 1.13 19.73
N GLU A 247 -11.19 1.87 19.06
CA GLU A 247 -11.80 1.45 17.79
C GLU A 247 -10.75 1.33 16.68
N LEU A 248 -9.74 2.19 16.72
CA LEU A 248 -8.69 2.30 15.70
C LEU A 248 -7.58 1.25 15.82
N PHE A 249 -7.39 0.63 16.99
CA PHE A 249 -6.27 -0.27 17.27
C PHE A 249 -6.66 -1.74 17.55
N ASN A 250 -7.96 -2.07 17.49
CA ASN A 250 -8.44 -3.46 17.50
C ASN A 250 -8.04 -4.27 16.24
N TYR A 251 -7.27 -3.67 15.31
CA TYR A 251 -6.78 -4.31 14.07
C TYR A 251 -5.40 -5.00 14.20
N GLU A 252 -4.92 -5.26 15.42
CA GLU A 252 -3.75 -6.11 15.65
C GLU A 252 -4.09 -7.34 16.52
N TYR A 253 -4.66 -8.35 15.85
CA TYR A 253 -4.20 -9.75 15.93
C TYR A 253 -4.02 -10.29 14.52
#